data_AF-A0A381X5P0-F1
#
_entry.id   AF-A0A381X5P0-F1
#
_cell.length_a   1.000
_cell.length_b   1.000
_cell.length_c   1.000
_cell.angle_alpha   90.00
_cell.angle_beta   90.00
_cell.angle_gamma   90.00
#
_symmetry.space_group_name_H-M   'P 1'
#
loop_
_entity.id
_entity.type
_entity.pdbx_description
1 polymer ?
#
loop_
_entity_poly.entity_id
_entity_poly.type
_entity_poly.pdbx_seq_one_letter_code
_entity_poly.pdbx_strand_id
1 'polypeptide(L)'
;MDGHPVVDGDLDDPLVRRASTVGHRMVMGPGEPALSEWAAAGLVLPDETAMMRYRLDRIADQLVLADVDGILLFDPMNVMYATYAP
;
A
#
# COMPACT_ATOMS: atom_id res chain seq x y z
N MET A 1 12.53 5.59 -38.64
CA MET A 1 11.25 6.02 -38.05
C MET A 1 10.65 4.74 -37.50
N ASP A 2 11.22 4.25 -36.41
CA ASP A 2 10.96 2.87 -35.97
C ASP A 2 10.05 2.97 -34.75
N GLY A 3 8.81 2.53 -34.95
CA GLY A 3 7.71 2.71 -34.01
C GLY A 3 7.96 2.00 -32.68
N HIS A 4 7.46 2.61 -31.61
CA HIS A 4 7.43 1.95 -30.31
C HIS A 4 6.58 0.68 -30.38
N PRO A 5 7.01 -0.43 -29.75
CA PRO A 5 6.22 -1.65 -29.71
C PRO A 5 4.92 -1.38 -28.94
N VAL A 6 3.79 -1.70 -29.58
CA VAL A 6 2.48 -1.68 -28.94
C VAL A 6 2.40 -2.93 -28.08
N VAL A 7 2.25 -2.76 -26.76
CA VAL A 7 1.95 -3.86 -25.86
C VAL A 7 0.46 -4.16 -26.03
N ASP A 8 0.14 -5.29 -26.65
CA ASP A 8 -1.23 -5.78 -26.70
C ASP A 8 -1.69 -6.08 -25.26
N GLY A 9 -2.79 -5.45 -24.84
CA GLY A 9 -3.32 -5.47 -23.47
C GLY A 9 -4.00 -6.78 -23.07
N ASP A 10 -3.42 -7.92 -23.43
CA ASP A 10 -3.91 -9.22 -22.98
C ASP A 10 -3.54 -9.44 -21.51
N LEU A 11 -4.53 -9.27 -20.64
CA LEU A 11 -4.38 -9.42 -19.18
C LEU A 11 -4.11 -10.87 -18.76
N ASP A 12 -4.32 -11.84 -19.65
CA ASP A 12 -4.04 -13.26 -19.40
C ASP A 12 -2.63 -13.67 -19.84
N ASP A 13 -1.83 -12.77 -20.42
CA ASP A 13 -0.44 -13.02 -20.82
C ASP A 13 0.37 -13.56 -19.61
N PRO A 14 1.02 -14.73 -19.74
CA PRO A 14 1.84 -15.30 -18.69
C PRO A 14 2.95 -14.37 -18.17
N LEU A 15 3.49 -13.48 -19.01
CA LEU A 15 4.45 -12.44 -18.62
C LEU A 15 3.78 -11.34 -17.79
N VAL A 16 2.57 -10.91 -18.14
CA VAL A 16 1.77 -9.94 -17.36
C VAL A 16 1.36 -10.52 -16.00
N ARG A 17 0.98 -11.81 -15.93
CA ARG A 17 0.71 -12.52 -14.68
C ARG A 17 1.95 -12.70 -13.80
N ARG A 18 3.08 -13.04 -14.42
CA ARG A 18 4.35 -13.20 -13.68
C ARG A 18 4.83 -11.87 -13.15
N ALA A 19 4.63 -10.80 -13.93
CA ALA A 19 4.85 -9.45 -13.47
C ALA A 19 3.96 -9.14 -12.25
N SER A 20 2.63 -9.31 -12.34
CA SER A 20 1.71 -9.00 -11.24
C SER A 20 1.91 -9.78 -9.93
N THR A 21 2.70 -10.86 -9.95
CA THR A 21 2.90 -11.74 -8.78
C THR A 21 4.29 -11.66 -8.15
N VAL A 22 5.38 -11.60 -8.92
CA VAL A 22 6.76 -11.59 -8.38
C VAL A 22 7.51 -10.34 -8.86
N GLY A 23 7.91 -9.49 -7.91
CA GLY A 23 8.69 -8.27 -8.17
C GLY A 23 7.89 -7.01 -8.52
N HIS A 24 6.59 -7.10 -8.84
CA HIS A 24 5.73 -5.92 -9.06
C HIS A 24 4.70 -5.66 -7.96
N ARG A 25 4.71 -6.45 -6.87
CA ARG A 25 4.32 -5.86 -5.59
C ARG A 25 5.44 -4.87 -5.30
N MET A 26 5.21 -3.59 -5.55
CA MET A 26 6.09 -2.54 -5.02
C MET A 26 6.27 -2.89 -3.55
N VAL A 27 7.45 -3.39 -3.17
CA VAL A 27 7.79 -3.66 -1.78
C VAL A 27 7.93 -2.27 -1.17
N MET A 28 6.79 -1.70 -0.78
CA MET A 28 6.74 -0.46 -0.03
C MET A 28 6.89 -0.84 1.42
N GLY A 29 8.11 -0.68 1.91
CA GLY A 29 8.48 -1.06 3.24
C GLY A 29 9.98 -0.89 3.45
N PRO A 30 10.41 -0.96 4.71
CA PRO A 30 11.82 -0.88 5.06
C PRO A 30 12.59 -2.05 4.44
N GLY A 31 13.64 -1.72 3.70
CA GLY A 31 14.63 -2.69 3.22
C GLY A 31 15.89 -2.65 4.08
N GLU A 32 16.93 -3.37 3.66
CA GLU A 32 18.25 -3.26 4.28
C GLU A 32 18.87 -1.87 4.03
N PRO A 33 19.64 -1.32 4.99
CA PRO A 33 20.07 -1.92 6.26
C PRO A 33 19.10 -1.75 7.44
N ALA A 34 17.97 -1.06 7.25
CA ALA A 34 17.07 -0.69 8.34
C ALA A 34 16.56 -1.90 9.12
N LEU A 35 16.23 -3.00 8.42
CA LEU A 35 15.80 -4.24 9.06
C LEU A 35 16.87 -4.83 9.98
N SER A 36 18.12 -4.89 9.53
CA SER A 36 19.24 -5.37 10.34
C SER A 36 19.52 -4.48 11.55
N GLU A 37 19.49 -3.16 11.36
CA GLU A 37 19.71 -2.19 12.44
C GLU A 37 18.62 -2.28 13.50
N TRP A 38 17.36 -2.40 13.09
CA TRP A 38 16.24 -2.52 14.03
C TRP A 38 16.25 -3.84 14.78
N ALA A 39 16.60 -4.95 14.11
CA ALA A 39 16.78 -6.23 14.76
C ALA A 39 17.91 -6.17 15.80
N ALA A 40 19.04 -5.53 15.48
CA ALA A 40 20.15 -5.32 16.42
C ALA A 40 19.77 -4.42 17.61
N ALA A 41 18.85 -3.46 17.40
CA ALA A 41 18.28 -2.62 18.45
C ALA A 41 17.16 -3.32 19.26
N GLY A 42 16.79 -4.57 18.92
CA GLY A 42 15.72 -5.32 19.59
C GLY A 42 14.31 -4.81 19.28
N LEU A 43 14.14 -4.08 18.18
CA LEU A 43 12.84 -3.57 17.75
C LEU A 43 12.07 -4.64 16.97
N VAL A 44 10.80 -4.82 17.34
CA VAL A 44 9.88 -5.71 16.64
C VAL A 44 9.17 -4.91 15.56
N LEU A 45 9.10 -5.45 14.34
CA LEU A 45 8.33 -4.84 13.27
C LEU A 45 6.83 -4.85 13.62
N PRO A 46 6.10 -3.79 13.25
CA PRO A 46 4.67 -3.75 13.51
C PRO A 46 3.93 -4.78 12.66
N ASP A 47 2.80 -5.25 13.19
CA ASP A 47 1.80 -5.97 12.39
C ASP A 47 1.06 -4.97 11.51
N GLU A 48 1.41 -4.94 10.23
CA GLU A 48 0.81 -4.03 9.24
C GLU A 48 -0.70 -4.24 9.10
N THR A 49 -1.18 -5.47 9.21
CA THR A 49 -2.62 -5.78 9.10
C THR A 49 -3.36 -5.23 10.31
N ALA A 50 -2.81 -5.39 11.51
CA ALA A 50 -3.37 -4.81 12.72
C ALA A 50 -3.37 -3.27 12.66
N MET A 51 -2.29 -2.67 12.16
CA MET A 51 -2.21 -1.22 11.96
C MET A 51 -3.26 -0.71 10.98
N MET A 52 -3.44 -1.37 9.83
CA MET A 52 -4.46 -0.98 8.85
C MET A 52 -5.87 -1.03 9.45
N ARG A 53 -6.21 -2.12 10.16
CA ARG A 53 -7.51 -2.26 10.82
C ARG A 53 -7.75 -1.14 11.82
N TYR A 54 -6.76 -0.88 12.69
CA TYR A 54 -6.86 0.20 13.66
C TYR A 54 -7.16 1.56 13.01
N ARG A 55 -6.50 1.90 11.90
CA ARG A 55 -6.73 3.18 11.21
C ARG A 55 -8.13 3.25 10.62
N LEU A 56 -8.61 2.17 10.00
CA LEU A 56 -9.96 2.11 9.44
C LEU A 56 -11.02 2.26 10.52
N ASP A 57 -10.90 1.49 11.61
CA ASP A 57 -11.83 1.53 12.75
C ASP A 57 -11.89 2.94 13.34
N ARG A 58 -10.72 3.56 13.54
CA ARG A 58 -10.64 4.93 14.02
C ARG A 58 -11.31 5.93 13.08
N ILE A 59 -11.13 5.80 11.77
CA ILE A 59 -11.79 6.69 10.80
C ILE A 59 -13.31 6.55 10.94
N ALA A 60 -13.83 5.32 10.95
CA ALA A 60 -15.26 5.06 11.12
C ALA A 60 -15.79 5.68 12.42
N ASP A 61 -15.09 5.51 13.54
CA ASP A 61 -15.45 6.12 14.82
C ASP A 61 -15.50 7.65 14.73
N GLN A 62 -14.55 8.29 14.04
CA GLN A 62 -14.56 9.74 13.87
C GLN A 62 -15.72 10.22 12.99
N LEU A 63 -16.12 9.47 11.96
CA LEU A 63 -17.29 9.81 11.13
C LEU A 63 -18.58 9.78 11.95
N VAL A 64 -18.75 8.74 12.78
CA VAL A 64 -19.89 8.63 13.70
C VAL A 64 -19.92 9.80 14.67
N LEU A 65 -18.78 10.15 15.28
CA LEU A 65 -18.69 11.28 16.21
C LEU A 65 -18.98 12.64 15.55
N ALA A 66 -18.63 12.77 14.27
CA ALA A 66 -18.89 13.97 13.48
C ALA A 66 -20.30 14.03 12.87
N ASP A 67 -21.11 12.98 13.05
CA ASP A 67 -22.46 12.84 12.48
C ASP A 67 -22.49 13.00 10.94
N VAL A 68 -21.55 12.31 10.26
CA VAL A 68 -21.46 12.29 8.80
C VAL A 68 -21.40 10.86 8.27
N ASP A 69 -21.98 10.64 7.09
CA ASP A 69 -22.03 9.32 6.45
C ASP A 69 -20.72 8.93 5.74
N GLY A 70 -19.81 9.88 5.53
CA GLY A 70 -18.58 9.60 4.79
C GLY A 70 -17.64 10.79 4.66
N ILE A 71 -16.46 10.50 4.11
CA ILE A 71 -15.41 11.48 3.79
C ILE A 71 -14.87 11.24 2.39
N LEU A 72 -14.43 12.32 1.75
CA LEU A 72 -13.70 12.29 0.50
C LEU A 72 -12.30 12.86 0.72
N LEU A 73 -11.28 12.06 0.40
CA LEU A 73 -9.89 12.36 0.71
C LEU A 73 -9.13 12.71 -0.56
N PHE A 74 -8.52 13.88 -0.57
CA PHE A 74 -7.67 14.36 -1.68
C PHE A 74 -6.23 14.63 -1.24
N ASP A 75 -6.01 14.88 0.05
CA ASP A 75 -4.66 14.98 0.59
C ASP A 75 -4.00 13.60 0.53
N PRO A 76 -2.83 13.46 -0.12
CA PRO A 76 -2.16 12.18 -0.28
C PRO A 76 -1.83 11.51 1.06
N MET A 77 -1.61 12.28 2.13
CA MET A 77 -1.37 11.72 3.46
C MET A 77 -2.64 11.13 4.07
N ASN A 78 -3.79 11.76 3.87
CA ASN A 78 -5.05 11.18 4.34
C ASN A 78 -5.40 9.91 3.54
N VAL A 79 -5.14 9.89 2.24
CA VAL A 79 -5.29 8.69 1.41
C VAL A 79 -4.41 7.58 1.95
N MET A 80 -3.10 7.83 2.10
CA MET A 80 -2.15 6.86 2.68
C MET A 80 -2.56 6.36 4.06
N TYR A 81 -3.09 7.25 4.91
CA TYR A 81 -3.56 6.86 6.23
C TYR A 81 -4.76 5.91 6.17
N ALA A 82 -5.74 6.21 5.30
CA ALA A 82 -6.98 5.44 5.18
C ALA A 82 -6.80 4.13 4.40
N THR A 83 -5.92 4.09 3.40
CA THR A 83 -5.84 2.96 2.46
C THR A 83 -4.56 2.14 2.60
N TYR A 84 -3.51 2.71 3.22
CA TYR A 84 -2.16 2.15 3.15
C TYR A 84 -1.69 1.91 1.70
N ALA A 85 -2.17 2.72 0.76
CA ALA A 85 -1.81 2.68 -0.66
C ALA A 85 -1.36 4.08 -1.12
N PRO A 86 -0.21 4.20 -1.81
CA PRO A 86 0.25 5.46 -2.40
C PRO A 86 -0.59 5.92 -3.59
#